data_AF-A0A3A8E1L2-F1
#
_entry.id   AF-A0A3A8E1L2-F1
#
_cell.length_a   1.000
_cell.length_b   1.000
_cell.length_c   1.000
_cell.angle_alpha   90.00
_cell.angle_beta   90.00
_cell.angle_gamma   90.00
#
_symmetry.space_group_name_H-M   'P 1'
#
loop_
_entity.id
_entity.type
_entity.pdbx_description
1 polymer ?
#
loop_
_entity_poly.entity_id
_entity_poly.type
_entity_poly.pdbx_seq_one_letter_code
_entity_poly.pdbx_strand_id
1 'polypeptide(L)'
;MSFAILRIQKLKSFADVGGSLSHNYRNRETLNADDARTHLNEHELDTNEKCMTAIRDRIPEKRRKDAVLCIEHLITASPEWDGWGTEKETAFFEQSKKWLENKYGKNNVVSTTIHRDETTPHLVAYVVPVDEETGRLNAKKYIGGSRHTLSQMQTDFAVEVKDLGLDRGVQGSKAKHTSIQEYY
;
A
#
# COMPACT_ATOMS: atom_id res chain seq x y z
N MET A 1 -0.08 22.89 5.21
CA MET A 1 0.30 22.26 3.94
C MET A 1 0.25 20.78 4.19
N SER A 2 -0.52 20.05 3.38
CA SER A 2 -0.81 18.63 3.61
C SER A 2 -0.09 17.80 2.56
N PHE A 3 0.55 16.72 2.98
CA PHE A 3 1.37 15.91 2.07
C PHE A 3 0.70 14.60 1.69
N ALA A 4 0.88 14.19 0.44
CA ALA A 4 0.62 12.82 0.00
C ALA A 4 1.73 11.90 0.53
N ILE A 5 1.33 10.77 1.12
CA ILE A 5 2.24 9.81 1.74
C ILE A 5 2.06 8.45 1.07
N LEU A 6 3.11 7.99 0.40
CA LEU A 6 3.20 6.66 -0.20
C LEU A 6 4.39 5.92 0.42
N ARG A 7 4.16 4.72 0.94
CA ARG A 7 5.22 3.87 1.51
C ARG A 7 5.08 2.45 0.99
N ILE A 8 6.20 1.72 0.95
CA ILE A 8 6.23 0.34 0.48
C ILE A 8 6.96 -0.57 1.46
N GLN A 9 6.49 -1.80 1.56
CA GLN A 9 7.18 -2.91 2.21
C GLN A 9 7.30 -4.10 1.26
N LYS A 10 8.49 -4.70 1.20
CA LYS A 10 8.75 -5.90 0.39
C LYS A 10 8.48 -7.14 1.24
N LEU A 11 7.50 -7.93 0.84
CA LEU A 11 7.16 -9.19 1.49
C LEU A 11 7.79 -10.34 0.69
N LYS A 12 8.73 -11.06 1.29
CA LYS A 12 9.56 -12.07 0.59
C LYS A 12 9.19 -13.51 0.96
N SER A 13 8.38 -13.70 2.00
CA SER A 13 7.88 -15.00 2.41
C SER A 13 6.36 -14.97 2.58
N PHE A 14 5.71 -16.14 2.52
CA PHE A 14 4.29 -16.24 2.85
C PHE A 14 4.02 -15.99 4.34
N ALA A 15 5.03 -16.12 5.20
CA ALA A 15 4.92 -15.72 6.61
C ALA A 15 4.84 -14.19 6.72
N ASP A 16 5.64 -13.45 5.95
CA ASP A 16 5.57 -11.98 5.91
C ASP A 16 4.20 -11.51 5.41
N VAL A 17 3.71 -12.14 4.32
CA VAL A 17 2.37 -11.85 3.76
C VAL A 17 1.28 -12.20 4.77
N GLY A 18 1.36 -13.36 5.43
CA GLY A 18 0.38 -13.79 6.41
C GLY A 18 0.35 -12.88 7.64
N GLY A 19 1.51 -12.44 8.13
CA GLY A 19 1.61 -11.52 9.26
C GLY A 19 1.02 -10.14 8.94
N SER A 20 1.28 -9.63 7.75
CA SER A 20 0.69 -8.37 7.25
C SER A 20 -0.84 -8.51 7.07
N LEU A 21 -1.30 -9.58 6.42
CA LEU A 21 -2.73 -9.84 6.23
C LEU A 21 -3.46 -10.03 7.58
N SER A 22 -2.86 -10.73 8.53
CA SER A 22 -3.42 -10.89 9.87
C SER A 22 -3.64 -9.55 10.57
N HIS A 23 -2.73 -8.58 10.39
CA HIS A 23 -2.91 -7.22 10.91
C HIS A 23 -4.02 -6.45 10.20
N ASN A 24 -3.98 -6.42 8.87
CA ASN A 24 -4.88 -5.61 8.06
C ASN A 24 -6.33 -6.12 8.12
N TYR A 25 -6.53 -7.42 8.33
CA TYR A 25 -7.85 -8.01 8.55
C TYR A 25 -8.24 -8.08 10.03
N ARG A 26 -7.47 -7.46 10.95
CA ARG A 26 -7.72 -7.47 12.40
C ARG A 26 -7.86 -8.87 13.01
N ASN A 27 -7.17 -9.85 12.43
CA ASN A 27 -7.09 -11.24 12.94
C ASN A 27 -6.02 -11.42 14.03
N ARG A 28 -5.40 -10.32 14.47
CA ARG A 28 -4.51 -10.24 15.64
C ARG A 28 -4.76 -8.92 16.35
N GLU A 29 -4.45 -8.87 17.64
CA GLU A 29 -4.52 -7.65 18.43
C GLU A 29 -3.71 -6.53 17.75
N THR A 30 -4.35 -5.37 17.61
CA THR A 30 -3.79 -4.18 16.97
C THR A 30 -4.07 -2.98 17.87
N LEU A 31 -3.11 -2.63 18.72
CA LEU A 31 -3.28 -1.69 19.83
C LEU A 31 -3.72 -0.28 19.42
N ASN A 32 -3.39 0.14 18.20
CA ASN A 32 -3.72 1.46 17.67
C ASN A 32 -5.04 1.50 16.88
N ALA A 33 -5.73 0.36 16.75
CA ALA A 33 -7.05 0.28 16.11
C ALA A 33 -8.16 0.45 17.16
N ASP A 34 -9.18 1.20 16.80
CA ASP A 34 -10.40 1.39 17.58
C ASP A 34 -11.46 0.38 17.12
N ASP A 35 -11.69 -0.65 17.95
CA ASP A 35 -12.66 -1.72 17.69
C ASP A 35 -14.07 -1.20 17.37
N ALA A 36 -14.47 -0.05 17.95
CA ALA A 36 -15.77 0.55 17.68
C ALA A 36 -15.87 1.08 16.24
N ARG A 37 -14.75 1.32 15.56
CA ARG A 37 -14.65 1.86 14.19
C ARG A 37 -14.25 0.82 13.15
N THR A 38 -13.86 -0.40 13.53
CA THR A 38 -13.44 -1.46 12.60
C THR A 38 -14.47 -1.74 11.50
N HIS A 39 -15.76 -1.60 11.81
CA HIS A 39 -16.85 -1.76 10.84
C HIS A 39 -16.86 -0.70 9.71
N LEU A 40 -16.09 0.39 9.84
CA LEU A 40 -15.89 1.43 8.82
C LEU A 40 -14.74 1.12 7.86
N ASN A 41 -13.97 0.05 8.13
CA ASN A 41 -12.95 -0.43 7.21
C ASN A 41 -13.60 -1.03 5.97
N GLU A 42 -12.95 -0.88 4.84
CA GLU A 42 -13.37 -1.48 3.58
C GLU A 42 -12.32 -2.47 3.09
N HIS A 43 -12.74 -3.67 2.72
CA HIS A 43 -11.87 -4.69 2.15
C HIS A 43 -12.40 -5.07 0.77
N GLU A 44 -11.54 -5.07 -0.26
CA GLU A 44 -11.93 -5.56 -1.59
C GLU A 44 -12.17 -7.08 -1.60
N LEU A 45 -11.45 -7.81 -0.75
CA LEU A 45 -11.68 -9.23 -0.50
C LEU A 45 -12.05 -9.44 0.97
N ASP A 46 -13.16 -10.12 1.24
CA ASP A 46 -13.76 -10.17 2.58
C ASP A 46 -12.88 -10.81 3.68
N THR A 47 -11.92 -11.68 3.31
CA THR A 47 -11.11 -12.39 4.29
C THR A 47 -9.63 -12.44 3.91
N ASN A 48 -8.81 -12.59 4.94
CA ASN A 48 -7.35 -12.70 4.79
C ASN A 48 -6.96 -13.94 3.96
N GLU A 49 -7.75 -15.03 4.05
CA GLU A 49 -7.49 -16.29 3.34
C GLU A 49 -7.80 -16.17 1.86
N LYS A 50 -8.88 -15.45 1.51
CA LYS A 50 -9.21 -15.09 0.13
C LYS A 50 -8.09 -14.24 -0.46
N CYS A 51 -7.62 -13.22 0.26
CA CYS A 51 -6.52 -12.38 -0.20
C CYS A 51 -5.20 -13.15 -0.33
N MET A 52 -4.87 -14.01 0.63
CA MET A 52 -3.68 -14.88 0.57
C MET A 52 -3.76 -15.82 -0.64
N THR A 53 -4.93 -16.39 -0.91
CA THR A 53 -5.16 -17.26 -2.08
C THR A 53 -4.98 -16.48 -3.38
N ALA A 54 -5.60 -15.30 -3.50
CA ALA A 54 -5.45 -14.47 -4.69
C ALA A 54 -3.99 -14.04 -4.93
N ILE A 55 -3.23 -13.72 -3.87
CA ILE A 55 -1.79 -13.43 -3.97
C ILE A 55 -1.03 -14.66 -4.46
N ARG A 56 -1.32 -15.86 -3.92
CA ARG A 56 -0.69 -17.12 -4.35
C ARG A 56 -0.98 -17.41 -5.82
N ASP A 57 -2.22 -17.27 -6.24
CA ASP A 57 -2.65 -17.56 -7.61
C ASP A 57 -2.01 -16.62 -8.63
N ARG A 58 -1.74 -15.37 -8.23
CA ARG A 58 -1.03 -14.42 -9.10
C ARG A 58 0.47 -14.70 -9.20
N ILE A 59 1.08 -15.36 -8.22
CA ILE A 59 2.51 -15.65 -8.19
C ILE A 59 2.85 -16.81 -9.14
N PRO A 60 3.84 -16.67 -10.05
CA PRO A 60 4.27 -17.77 -10.89
C PRO A 60 4.91 -18.90 -10.07
N GLU A 61 4.61 -20.14 -10.46
CA GLU A 61 5.09 -21.36 -9.79
C GLU A 61 6.63 -21.38 -9.69
N LYS A 62 7.32 -21.11 -10.81
CA LYS A 62 8.78 -21.03 -10.86
C LYS A 62 9.28 -19.63 -10.54
N ARG A 63 9.96 -19.50 -9.40
CA ARG A 63 10.58 -18.24 -8.96
C ARG A 63 11.89 -18.47 -8.21
N ARG A 64 12.70 -17.42 -8.11
CA ARG A 64 13.90 -17.41 -7.24
C ARG A 64 13.50 -17.41 -5.76
N LYS A 65 14.32 -18.03 -4.92
CA LYS A 65 14.06 -18.17 -3.47
C LYS A 65 13.95 -16.85 -2.71
N ASP A 66 14.63 -15.81 -3.19
CA ASP A 66 14.69 -14.47 -2.60
C ASP A 66 13.89 -13.44 -3.40
N ALA A 67 12.91 -13.92 -4.18
CA ALA A 67 11.95 -13.06 -4.87
C ALA A 67 11.13 -12.26 -3.86
N VAL A 68 10.81 -11.02 -4.20
CA VAL A 68 9.74 -10.29 -3.53
C VAL A 68 8.43 -10.87 -4.06
N LEU A 69 7.67 -11.51 -3.18
CA LEU A 69 6.40 -12.17 -3.52
C LEU A 69 5.29 -11.15 -3.69
N CYS A 70 5.25 -10.18 -2.78
CA CYS A 70 4.26 -9.12 -2.76
C CYS A 70 4.91 -7.81 -2.29
N ILE A 71 4.43 -6.69 -2.82
CA ILE A 71 4.74 -5.34 -2.37
C ILE A 71 3.49 -4.84 -1.67
N GLU A 72 3.59 -4.60 -0.37
CA GLU A 72 2.55 -3.89 0.35
C GLU A 72 2.78 -2.39 0.16
N HIS A 73 1.76 -1.68 -0.29
CA HIS A 73 1.73 -0.22 -0.26
C HIS A 73 0.91 0.26 0.92
N LEU A 74 1.40 1.28 1.61
CA LEU A 74 0.61 2.12 2.49
C LEU A 74 0.46 3.48 1.84
N ILE A 75 -0.77 3.91 1.63
CA ILE A 75 -1.13 5.19 1.01
C ILE A 75 -2.01 5.98 1.96
N THR A 76 -1.60 7.19 2.30
CA THR A 76 -2.34 8.09 3.19
C THR A 76 -1.94 9.53 2.89
N ALA A 77 -2.48 10.47 3.64
CA ALA A 77 -2.12 11.87 3.59
C ALA A 77 -1.81 12.39 5.00
N SER A 78 -1.35 13.64 5.08
CA SER A 78 -1.25 14.39 6.34
C SER A 78 -2.51 14.21 7.21
N PRO A 79 -2.39 13.90 8.51
CA PRO A 79 -3.53 13.80 9.42
C PRO A 79 -4.39 15.07 9.45
N GLU A 80 -3.75 16.23 9.30
CA GLU A 80 -4.37 17.56 9.25
C GLU A 80 -4.98 17.95 7.89
N TRP A 81 -5.00 17.03 6.91
CA TRP A 81 -5.64 17.28 5.62
C TRP A 81 -7.16 17.45 5.76
N ASP A 82 -7.71 18.47 5.12
CA ASP A 82 -9.13 18.83 5.23
C ASP A 82 -10.08 17.91 4.43
N GLY A 83 -9.51 16.96 3.67
CA GLY A 83 -10.29 16.04 2.84
C GLY A 83 -10.82 14.82 3.57
N TRP A 84 -10.31 14.50 4.76
CA TRP A 84 -10.78 13.35 5.54
C TRP A 84 -12.26 13.46 5.92
N GLY A 85 -13.01 12.37 5.76
CA GLY A 85 -14.45 12.33 6.01
C GLY A 85 -15.30 13.10 4.98
N THR A 86 -14.72 13.53 3.86
CA THR A 86 -15.42 14.23 2.78
C THR A 86 -15.35 13.41 1.48
N GLU A 87 -16.03 13.87 0.42
CA GLU A 87 -15.93 13.26 -0.92
C GLU A 87 -14.48 13.23 -1.46
N LYS A 88 -13.61 14.15 -1.01
CA LYS A 88 -12.19 14.14 -1.38
C LYS A 88 -11.48 12.89 -0.89
N GLU A 89 -11.88 12.32 0.25
CA GLU A 89 -11.29 11.08 0.77
C GLU A 89 -11.57 9.90 -0.17
N THR A 90 -12.82 9.76 -0.62
CA THR A 90 -13.19 8.74 -1.61
C THR A 90 -12.40 8.93 -2.90
N ALA A 91 -12.35 10.16 -3.42
CA ALA A 91 -11.57 10.48 -4.61
C ALA A 91 -10.07 10.17 -4.42
N PHE A 92 -9.50 10.44 -3.25
CA PHE A 92 -8.11 10.14 -2.93
C PHE A 92 -7.82 8.64 -3.01
N PHE A 93 -8.66 7.80 -2.42
CA PHE A 93 -8.45 6.34 -2.45
C PHE A 93 -8.70 5.75 -3.84
N GLU A 94 -9.68 6.24 -4.58
CA GLU A 94 -9.93 5.82 -5.97
C GLU A 94 -8.76 6.18 -6.91
N GLN A 95 -8.28 7.43 -6.86
CA GLN A 95 -7.10 7.86 -7.60
C GLN A 95 -5.86 7.05 -7.22
N SER A 96 -5.70 6.76 -5.93
CA SER A 96 -4.59 5.94 -5.42
C SER A 96 -4.61 4.52 -5.99
N LYS A 97 -5.77 3.86 -5.98
CA LYS A 97 -5.94 2.53 -6.59
C LYS A 97 -5.65 2.57 -8.09
N LYS A 98 -6.22 3.54 -8.81
CA LYS A 98 -6.00 3.72 -10.24
C LYS A 98 -4.53 3.94 -10.58
N TRP A 99 -3.82 4.73 -9.79
CA TRP A 99 -2.38 4.95 -9.95
C TRP A 99 -1.57 3.65 -9.79
N LEU A 100 -1.92 2.82 -8.80
CA LEU A 100 -1.32 1.49 -8.63
C LEU A 100 -1.61 0.59 -9.85
N GLU A 101 -2.85 0.55 -10.33
CA GLU A 101 -3.22 -0.25 -11.50
C GLU A 101 -2.49 0.21 -12.77
N ASN A 102 -2.33 1.52 -12.97
CA ASN A 102 -1.57 2.06 -14.10
C ASN A 102 -0.08 1.72 -14.00
N LYS A 103 0.48 1.76 -12.79
CA LYS A 103 1.91 1.53 -12.55
C LYS A 103 2.29 0.06 -12.65
N TYR A 104 1.49 -0.82 -12.07
CA TYR A 104 1.81 -2.23 -11.92
C TYR A 104 1.05 -3.11 -12.91
N GLY A 105 -0.05 -2.64 -13.48
CA GLY A 105 -1.04 -3.43 -14.20
C GLY A 105 -2.17 -3.87 -13.27
N LYS A 106 -3.42 -3.83 -13.76
CA LYS A 106 -4.62 -4.16 -12.97
C LYS A 106 -4.54 -5.53 -12.30
N ASN A 107 -4.08 -6.56 -13.03
CA ASN A 107 -3.96 -7.92 -12.50
C ASN A 107 -2.88 -8.07 -11.41
N ASN A 108 -1.97 -7.09 -11.29
CA ASN A 108 -0.95 -7.09 -10.26
C ASN A 108 -1.41 -6.44 -8.96
N VAL A 109 -2.44 -5.60 -8.98
CA VAL A 109 -3.10 -5.05 -7.77
C VAL A 109 -4.13 -6.08 -7.31
N VAL A 110 -3.72 -6.96 -6.39
CA VAL A 110 -4.52 -8.14 -6.04
C VAL A 110 -5.67 -7.81 -5.10
N SER A 111 -5.45 -6.89 -4.17
CA SER A 111 -6.45 -6.45 -3.21
C SER A 111 -6.06 -5.11 -2.62
N THR A 112 -7.07 -4.28 -2.37
CA THR A 112 -6.95 -3.07 -1.55
C THR A 112 -7.84 -3.14 -0.32
N THR A 113 -7.36 -2.55 0.76
CA THR A 113 -8.08 -2.36 2.02
C THR A 113 -7.97 -0.89 2.40
N ILE A 114 -9.05 -0.28 2.89
CA ILE A 114 -9.04 1.06 3.49
C ILE A 114 -9.34 0.90 4.98
N HIS A 115 -8.41 1.33 5.82
CA HIS A 115 -8.62 1.39 7.26
C HIS A 115 -9.08 2.78 7.67
N ARG A 116 -10.12 2.83 8.49
CA ARG A 116 -10.68 4.04 9.13
C ARG A 116 -10.84 3.88 10.62
N ASP A 117 -10.26 2.85 11.21
CA ASP A 117 -10.27 2.54 12.64
C ASP A 117 -9.00 3.00 13.36
N GLU A 118 -8.02 3.56 12.66
CA GLU A 118 -6.80 4.12 13.23
C GLU A 118 -6.82 5.67 13.25
N THR A 119 -5.69 6.28 13.64
CA THR A 119 -5.56 7.75 13.75
C THR A 119 -5.80 8.48 12.44
N THR A 120 -5.35 7.93 11.32
CA THR A 120 -5.49 8.56 10.00
C THR A 120 -5.93 7.51 8.99
N PRO A 121 -7.00 7.77 8.21
CA PRO A 121 -7.43 6.85 7.18
C PRO A 121 -6.30 6.53 6.21
N HIS A 122 -6.17 5.27 5.83
CA HIS A 122 -5.12 4.85 4.91
C HIS A 122 -5.53 3.63 4.10
N LEU A 123 -5.02 3.56 2.88
CA LEU A 123 -5.18 2.44 2.00
C LEU A 123 -3.95 1.54 2.09
N VAL A 124 -4.19 0.25 2.26
CA VAL A 124 -3.20 -0.80 2.09
C VAL A 124 -3.48 -1.55 0.79
N ALA A 125 -2.47 -1.70 -0.06
CA ALA A 125 -2.59 -2.47 -1.30
C ALA A 125 -1.57 -3.60 -1.36
N TYR A 126 -2.02 -4.77 -1.80
CA TYR A 126 -1.16 -5.91 -2.06
C TYR A 126 -0.89 -6.03 -3.56
N VAL A 127 0.36 -5.78 -3.94
CA VAL A 127 0.79 -5.82 -5.34
C VAL A 127 1.74 -6.98 -5.58
N VAL A 128 1.37 -7.93 -6.44
CA VAL A 128 2.28 -9.00 -6.89
C VAL A 128 3.05 -8.49 -8.12
N PRO A 129 4.37 -8.31 -8.07
CA PRO A 129 5.12 -7.61 -9.11
C PRO A 129 5.48 -8.54 -10.28
N VAL A 130 4.50 -9.15 -10.94
CA VAL A 130 4.75 -9.95 -12.15
C VAL A 130 5.00 -9.03 -13.33
N ASP A 131 6.12 -9.26 -14.02
CA ASP A 131 6.42 -8.60 -15.28
C ASP A 131 5.72 -9.35 -16.42
N GLU A 132 4.66 -8.77 -16.97
CA GLU A 132 3.81 -9.41 -18.00
C GLU A 132 4.60 -9.82 -19.26
N GLU A 133 5.69 -9.12 -19.59
CA GLU A 133 6.55 -9.46 -20.73
C GLU A 133 7.30 -10.79 -20.53
N THR A 134 7.60 -11.14 -19.28
CA THR A 134 8.41 -12.32 -18.96
C THR A 134 7.66 -13.40 -18.19
N GLY A 135 6.51 -13.06 -17.59
CA GLY A 135 5.75 -13.92 -16.68
C GLY A 135 6.44 -14.15 -15.33
N ARG A 136 7.49 -13.38 -14.99
CA ARG A 136 8.32 -13.59 -13.78
C ARG A 136 8.12 -12.46 -12.78
N LEU A 137 8.34 -12.74 -11.50
CA LEU A 137 8.39 -11.72 -10.45
C LEU A 137 9.59 -10.78 -10.67
N ASN A 138 9.31 -9.47 -10.81
CA ASN A 138 10.29 -8.43 -11.09
C ASN A 138 10.03 -7.14 -10.29
N ALA A 139 10.10 -7.22 -8.96
CA ALA A 139 10.02 -6.01 -8.13
C ALA A 139 11.08 -4.95 -8.48
N LYS A 140 12.25 -5.35 -9.03
CA LYS A 140 13.30 -4.40 -9.42
C LYS A 140 12.84 -3.45 -10.54
N LYS A 141 12.04 -3.94 -11.50
CA LYS A 141 11.47 -3.12 -12.59
C LYS A 141 10.62 -1.97 -12.04
N TYR A 142 9.78 -2.24 -11.05
CA TYR A 142 8.80 -1.26 -10.57
C TYR A 142 9.30 -0.36 -9.43
N ILE A 143 10.05 -0.91 -8.49
CA ILE A 143 10.39 -0.25 -7.22
C ILE A 143 11.90 -0.23 -6.95
N GLY A 144 12.72 -0.54 -7.95
CA GLY A 144 14.18 -0.60 -7.84
C GLY A 144 14.89 -0.13 -9.10
N GLY A 145 16.09 -0.64 -9.33
CA GLY A 145 16.88 -0.35 -10.52
C GLY A 145 17.78 0.87 -10.40
N SER A 146 17.34 1.94 -9.73
CA SER A 146 18.15 3.12 -9.45
C SER A 146 17.93 3.63 -8.02
N ARG A 147 18.86 4.47 -7.52
CA ARG A 147 18.65 5.19 -6.25
C ARG A 147 17.49 6.20 -6.31
N HIS A 148 17.02 6.55 -7.51
CA HIS A 148 16.02 7.59 -7.74
C HIS A 148 14.61 7.05 -7.90
N THR A 149 14.43 5.75 -8.16
CA THR A 149 13.13 5.17 -8.52
C THR A 149 12.06 5.46 -7.48
N LEU A 150 12.36 5.28 -6.19
CA LEU A 150 11.39 5.57 -5.13
C LEU A 150 11.15 7.08 -4.96
N SER A 151 12.17 7.92 -5.17
CA SER A 151 12.00 9.37 -5.13
C SER A 151 11.10 9.85 -6.26
N GLN A 152 11.27 9.31 -7.46
CA GLN A 152 10.43 9.63 -8.61
C GLN A 152 9.00 9.14 -8.37
N MET A 153 8.84 7.95 -7.78
CA MET A 153 7.54 7.41 -7.40
C MET A 153 6.76 8.34 -6.47
N GLN A 154 7.43 8.98 -5.48
CA GLN A 154 6.79 10.00 -4.63
C GLN A 154 6.35 11.22 -5.44
N THR A 155 7.15 11.63 -6.42
CA THR A 155 6.82 12.75 -7.32
C THR A 155 5.60 12.41 -8.18
N ASP A 156 5.62 11.25 -8.83
CA ASP A 156 4.57 10.83 -9.75
C ASP A 156 3.24 10.66 -9.00
N PHE A 157 3.28 10.08 -7.80
CA PHE A 157 2.09 9.92 -6.97
C PHE A 157 1.55 11.28 -6.51
N ALA A 158 2.41 12.20 -6.06
CA ALA A 158 1.97 13.54 -5.67
C ALA A 158 1.38 14.35 -6.83
N VAL A 159 1.79 14.08 -8.08
CA VAL A 159 1.17 14.68 -9.27
C VAL A 159 -0.25 14.14 -9.47
N GLU A 160 -0.48 12.84 -9.27
CA GLU A 160 -1.80 12.21 -9.42
C GLU A 160 -2.84 12.88 -8.51
N VAL A 161 -2.50 13.08 -7.23
CA VAL A 161 -3.44 13.58 -6.20
C VAL A 161 -3.36 15.10 -5.96
N LYS A 162 -2.74 15.84 -6.88
CA LYS A 162 -2.47 17.28 -6.69
C LYS A 162 -3.74 18.12 -6.66
N ASP A 163 -4.74 17.74 -7.45
CA ASP A 163 -6.06 18.39 -7.51
C ASP A 163 -6.82 18.33 -6.17
N LEU A 164 -6.44 17.39 -5.30
CA LEU A 164 -6.99 17.23 -3.94
C LEU A 164 -6.34 18.16 -2.91
N GLY A 165 -5.38 19.00 -3.34
CA GLY A 165 -4.66 19.94 -2.47
C GLY A 165 -3.53 19.30 -1.66
N LEU A 166 -3.03 18.15 -2.10
CA LEU A 166 -1.92 17.44 -1.48
C LEU A 166 -0.61 17.72 -2.22
N ASP A 167 0.44 18.00 -1.45
CA ASP A 167 1.78 18.24 -1.95
C ASP A 167 2.68 17.00 -1.83
N ARG A 168 3.77 17.02 -2.58
CA ARG A 168 4.84 16.02 -2.43
C ARG A 168 5.56 16.19 -1.10
N GLY A 169 5.86 15.09 -0.43
CA GLY A 169 6.78 15.10 0.72
C GLY A 169 8.16 15.70 0.41
N VAL A 170 8.86 16.16 1.44
CA VAL A 170 10.14 16.87 1.31
C VAL A 170 11.20 16.02 0.59
N GLN A 171 11.72 16.51 -0.54
CA GLN A 171 12.76 15.83 -1.28
C GLN A 171 14.05 15.72 -0.48
N GLY A 172 14.64 14.53 -0.43
CA GLY A 172 15.88 14.32 0.32
C GLY A 172 15.70 14.47 1.83
N SER A 173 14.47 14.32 2.33
CA SER A 173 14.18 14.30 3.77
C SER A 173 15.12 13.32 4.49
N LYS A 174 15.71 13.79 5.59
CA LYS A 174 16.54 12.99 6.50
C LYS A 174 15.71 12.27 7.57
N ALA A 175 14.38 12.39 7.52
CA ALA A 175 13.49 11.69 8.43
C ALA A 175 13.74 10.17 8.31
N LYS A 176 13.97 9.53 9.45
CA LYS A 176 14.06 8.08 9.51
C LYS A 176 12.65 7.52 9.64
N HIS A 177 12.38 6.43 8.92
CA HIS A 177 11.18 5.66 9.16
C HIS A 177 11.26 5.07 10.57
N THR A 178 10.32 5.47 11.41
CA THR A 178 10.10 4.91 12.74
C THR A 178 8.97 3.89 12.61
N SER A 179 9.18 2.70 13.17
CA SER A 179 8.13 1.68 13.19
C SER A 179 7.03 2.10 14.17
N ILE A 180 5.76 1.72 13.91
CA ILE A 180 4.63 2.14 14.76
C ILE A 180 4.81 1.65 16.21
N GLN A 181 5.51 0.52 16.43
CA GLN A 181 5.87 0.02 17.76
C GLN A 181 6.77 0.95 18.58
N GLU A 182 7.43 1.94 17.98
CA GLU A 182 8.27 2.90 18.71
C GLU A 182 7.49 4.15 19.16
N TYR A 183 6.21 4.28 18.77
CA TYR A 183 5.36 5.43 19.09
C TYR A 183 4.33 5.15 20.20
N TYR A 184 4.16 3.87 20.58
CA TYR A 184 3.25 3.36 21.61
C TYR A 184 3.99 2.40 22.53
#